data_AF-A0AAV8SRM5-F1
#
_entry.id   AF-A0AAV8SRM5-F1
#
_cell.length_a   1.000
_cell.length_b   1.000
_cell.length_c   1.000
_cell.angle_alpha   90.00
_cell.angle_beta   90.00
_cell.angle_gamma   90.00
#
_symmetry.space_group_name_H-M   'P 1'
#
loop_
_entity.id
_entity.type
_entity.pdbx_description
1 polymer ?
#
loop_
_entity_poly.entity_id
_entity_poly.type
_entity_poly.pdbx_seq_one_letter_code
_entity_poly.pdbx_strand_id
1 'polypeptide(L)'
;MRGSTRRRPAESMNPQPTPDHHHRQFPHDFDASFSSIRSSSKGFGRAFELPTDRDHQGAAVRAVNAYLSSHSSHLSLKTHPISSAKDITETLHFVLHQLDYPSTKLEDDLFLLLKSLNCPFKVNKSTLRAPNTPHNWPSYLAVINWLVQIAMYKEHLVVNSRSFVESNNMFMYALDSYLNYIRGEDDTVDALDREFVEKLERERDVVLESVRDLERSYCELEGNAEALRSGQTERERLEKERSVLEEDVKKFNAMIGEFNQRIEAIEKVLEEKGKELEAKVEEKKRIHMENEELKKRVEEQSLNARDAERMKRELQAVERDTSEAEAARNLWEEKIWDLHSAIGRKFKELESLAMEFNHAARRLKLGDGFHYSLNAKGSTPAQVMGIDYKSTLKPGLQSFTENIKRTSMAKLEELILLQQQSSELNAKVEAKKNQTASIQSYVEEGRLCER
;
A
#
# COMPACT_ATOMS: atom_id res chain seq x y z
N MET A 1 -39.81 46.78 -16.60
CA MET A 1 -38.88 46.94 -15.45
C MET A 1 -37.53 47.36 -16.03
N ARG A 2 -37.17 48.66 -16.03
CA ARG A 2 -36.40 49.42 -15.00
C ARG A 2 -35.01 48.85 -14.68
N GLY A 3 -33.97 49.64 -15.02
CA GLY A 3 -32.62 49.70 -14.42
C GLY A 3 -31.65 48.59 -14.87
N SER A 4 -30.33 48.77 -15.02
CA SER A 4 -29.44 49.84 -14.57
C SER A 4 -28.10 49.81 -15.34
N THR A 5 -27.64 51.03 -15.63
CA THR A 5 -26.32 51.61 -15.93
C THR A 5 -24.99 50.82 -15.86
N ARG A 6 -24.15 51.12 -16.87
CA ARG A 6 -22.70 50.94 -17.04
C ARG A 6 -21.83 51.34 -15.82
N ARG A 7 -20.76 50.59 -15.57
CA ARG A 7 -19.50 51.08 -15.00
C ARG A 7 -18.29 50.54 -15.78
N ARG A 8 -17.39 51.45 -16.18
CA ARG A 8 -16.03 51.18 -16.70
C ARG A 8 -15.06 50.96 -15.53
N PRO A 9 -13.96 50.20 -15.70
CA PRO A 9 -12.72 50.41 -14.97
C PRO A 9 -11.74 51.27 -15.81
N ALA A 10 -10.96 52.09 -15.11
CA ALA A 10 -9.94 52.97 -15.65
C ALA A 10 -8.61 52.21 -15.88
N GLU A 11 -7.95 52.48 -17.01
CA GLU A 11 -6.56 52.10 -17.27
C GLU A 11 -5.62 53.07 -16.54
N SER A 12 -4.73 52.53 -15.69
CA SER A 12 -3.60 53.26 -15.13
C SER A 12 -2.32 52.86 -15.87
N MET A 13 -1.69 53.80 -16.55
CA MET A 13 -0.34 53.66 -17.08
C MET A 13 0.69 53.69 -15.94
N ASN A 14 1.59 52.70 -15.91
CA ASN A 14 2.98 52.90 -15.47
C ASN A 14 3.86 51.78 -16.06
N PRO A 15 5.00 52.09 -16.73
CA PRO A 15 5.87 51.09 -17.34
C PRO A 15 7.00 50.63 -16.41
N GLN A 16 7.36 49.35 -16.49
CA GLN A 16 8.59 48.75 -15.94
C GLN A 16 9.29 47.91 -17.05
N PRO A 17 10.59 47.58 -16.87
CA PRO A 17 11.59 47.70 -17.93
C PRO A 17 11.88 46.42 -18.71
N THR A 18 12.42 46.59 -19.90
CA THR A 18 12.84 45.57 -20.88
C THR A 18 14.15 44.86 -20.52
N PRO A 19 14.38 43.65 -21.07
CA PRO A 19 15.42 42.71 -20.65
C PRO A 19 16.72 42.81 -21.47
N ASP A 20 17.79 42.30 -20.83
CA ASP A 20 19.16 42.15 -21.31
C ASP A 20 19.31 41.44 -22.67
N HIS A 21 20.22 41.96 -23.50
CA HIS A 21 20.86 41.19 -24.56
C HIS A 21 22.38 41.38 -24.57
N HIS A 22 23.03 40.24 -24.39
CA HIS A 22 24.46 40.01 -24.31
C HIS A 22 25.20 40.44 -25.58
N HIS A 23 26.23 41.26 -25.40
CA HIS A 23 27.24 41.50 -26.43
C HIS A 23 28.33 40.40 -26.37
N ARG A 24 28.43 39.65 -27.47
CA ARG A 24 29.57 38.80 -27.82
C ARG A 24 30.83 39.64 -27.95
N GLN A 25 31.90 39.20 -27.29
CA GLN A 25 33.27 39.59 -27.56
C GLN A 25 33.83 38.74 -28.70
N PHE A 26 34.54 39.36 -29.65
CA PHE A 26 35.78 38.86 -30.24
C PHE A 26 36.64 40.06 -30.70
N PRO A 27 37.96 39.89 -30.79
CA PRO A 27 38.94 40.91 -30.47
C PRO A 27 39.56 41.53 -31.73
N HIS A 28 39.79 42.83 -31.70
CA HIS A 28 40.66 43.50 -32.67
C HIS A 28 41.74 44.26 -31.91
N ASP A 29 42.87 43.58 -31.74
CA ASP A 29 44.15 44.19 -31.41
C ASP A 29 44.62 44.97 -32.64
N PHE A 30 44.69 46.30 -32.51
CA PHE A 30 45.69 47.09 -33.21
C PHE A 30 46.27 48.10 -32.22
N ASP A 31 47.52 47.81 -31.90
CA ASP A 31 48.42 48.55 -31.05
C ASP A 31 48.70 49.94 -31.66
N ALA A 32 48.21 50.97 -31.00
CA ALA A 32 48.62 52.36 -31.20
C ALA A 32 48.99 52.97 -29.85
N SER A 33 49.94 52.31 -29.18
CA SER A 33 50.53 52.76 -27.93
C SER A 33 51.47 53.95 -28.16
N PHE A 34 50.92 55.17 -28.28
CA PHE A 34 51.68 56.39 -28.01
C PHE A 34 50.82 57.55 -27.50
N SER A 35 50.19 57.36 -26.34
CA SER A 35 49.90 58.44 -25.37
C SER A 35 49.22 57.87 -24.12
N SER A 36 49.94 57.03 -23.38
CA SER A 36 49.61 56.74 -21.98
C SER A 36 50.00 57.95 -21.11
N ILE A 37 49.08 58.91 -20.98
CA ILE A 37 48.92 59.68 -19.74
C ILE A 37 47.42 59.73 -19.43
N ARG A 38 46.97 58.69 -18.73
CA ARG A 38 45.69 58.68 -18.03
C ARG A 38 45.79 59.64 -16.84
N SER A 39 45.46 60.91 -17.04
CA SER A 39 44.99 61.77 -15.95
C SER A 39 43.47 61.75 -15.94
N SER A 40 42.94 61.59 -14.74
CA SER A 40 41.55 61.30 -14.41
C SER A 40 40.53 62.27 -15.00
N SER A 41 39.40 61.69 -15.41
CA SER A 41 38.12 62.35 -15.68
C SER A 41 37.79 63.44 -14.65
N LYS A 42 37.89 64.70 -15.10
CA LYS A 42 37.17 65.86 -14.57
C LYS A 42 36.69 66.69 -15.76
N GLY A 43 35.37 66.86 -15.84
CA GLY A 43 34.60 67.87 -16.56
C GLY A 43 35.17 68.51 -17.83
N PHE A 44 34.43 68.36 -18.92
CA PHE A 44 34.35 69.35 -20.00
C PHE A 44 34.20 70.76 -19.40
N GLY A 45 35.30 71.52 -19.39
CA GLY A 45 35.35 72.82 -18.72
C GLY A 45 36.72 73.14 -18.13
N ARG A 46 37.83 72.84 -18.83
CA ARG A 46 39.08 73.53 -18.51
C ARG A 46 38.98 74.93 -19.10
N ALA A 47 38.60 75.88 -18.25
CA ALA A 47 39.01 77.26 -18.46
C ALA A 47 40.51 77.26 -18.79
N PHE A 48 40.91 78.02 -19.80
CA PHE A 48 42.32 78.26 -20.12
C PHE A 48 42.98 78.98 -18.93
N GLU A 49 43.35 78.21 -17.91
CA GLU A 49 44.01 78.72 -16.72
C GLU A 49 45.48 79.03 -17.07
N LEU A 50 45.93 80.22 -16.67
CA LEU A 50 47.35 80.58 -16.77
C LEU A 50 48.17 79.50 -16.04
N PRO A 51 49.28 78.99 -16.61
CA PRO A 51 50.19 78.07 -15.93
C PRO A 51 50.93 78.77 -14.79
N THR A 52 50.22 79.10 -13.71
CA THR A 52 50.80 79.81 -12.55
C THR A 52 51.65 78.86 -11.72
N ASP A 53 51.33 77.56 -11.75
CA ASP A 53 51.99 76.51 -11.00
C ASP A 53 53.25 75.97 -11.70
N ARG A 54 54.29 75.65 -10.94
CA ARG A 54 55.64 75.32 -11.45
C ARG A 54 55.65 74.01 -12.23
N ASP A 55 54.85 73.05 -11.81
CA ASP A 55 54.72 71.76 -12.48
C ASP A 55 53.97 71.89 -13.82
N HIS A 56 52.98 72.78 -13.87
CA HIS A 56 52.24 73.11 -15.09
C HIS A 56 53.12 73.85 -16.12
N GLN A 57 53.99 74.76 -15.67
CA GLN A 57 54.99 75.40 -16.54
C GLN A 57 56.02 74.38 -17.05
N GLY A 58 56.48 73.47 -16.20
CA GLY A 58 57.38 72.38 -16.61
C GLY A 58 56.75 71.44 -17.63
N ALA A 59 55.47 71.13 -17.51
CA ALA A 59 54.73 70.33 -18.50
C ALA A 59 54.57 71.09 -19.83
N ALA A 60 54.19 72.37 -19.81
CA ALA A 60 54.05 73.19 -21.01
C ALA A 60 55.38 73.35 -21.76
N VAL A 61 56.50 73.59 -21.05
CA VAL A 61 57.82 73.66 -21.69
C VAL A 61 58.23 72.33 -22.30
N ARG A 62 57.95 71.19 -21.65
CA ARG A 62 58.21 69.87 -22.24
C ARG A 62 57.41 69.65 -23.52
N ALA A 63 56.15 70.06 -23.56
CA ALA A 63 55.31 69.95 -24.76
C ALA A 63 55.84 70.82 -25.90
N VAL A 64 56.20 72.07 -25.62
CA VAL A 64 56.80 72.98 -26.61
C VAL A 64 58.13 72.42 -27.13
N ASN A 65 59.03 71.97 -26.25
CA ASN A 65 60.32 71.41 -26.66
C ASN A 65 60.18 70.11 -27.45
N ALA A 66 59.20 69.26 -27.13
CA ALA A 66 58.91 68.06 -27.91
C ALA A 66 58.49 68.41 -29.34
N TYR A 67 57.63 69.43 -29.51
CA TYR A 67 57.25 69.93 -30.82
C TYR A 67 58.45 70.52 -31.59
N LEU A 68 59.24 71.37 -30.95
CA LEU A 68 60.45 71.95 -31.55
C LEU A 68 61.45 70.88 -32.00
N SER A 69 61.61 69.82 -31.21
CA SER A 69 62.48 68.68 -31.53
C SER A 69 61.94 67.87 -32.71
N SER A 70 60.62 67.67 -32.80
CA SER A 70 59.98 66.94 -33.91
C SER A 70 60.20 67.63 -35.26
N HIS A 71 60.35 68.95 -35.26
CA HIS A 71 60.63 69.74 -36.46
C HIS A 71 62.13 70.07 -36.64
N SER A 72 63.02 69.29 -36.01
CA SER A 72 64.49 69.40 -36.18
C SER A 72 65.09 70.76 -35.78
N SER A 73 64.42 71.54 -34.92
CA SER A 73 64.94 72.84 -34.50
C SER A 73 65.90 72.70 -33.31
N HIS A 74 67.01 73.46 -33.30
CA HIS A 74 67.99 73.48 -32.20
C HIS A 74 67.54 74.31 -30.99
N LEU A 75 66.28 74.78 -30.98
CA LEU A 75 65.73 75.68 -29.98
C LEU A 75 65.16 74.89 -28.79
N SER A 76 65.44 75.33 -27.56
CA SER A 76 64.92 74.71 -26.34
C SER A 76 64.63 75.76 -25.27
N LEU A 77 63.39 75.74 -24.76
CA LEU A 77 62.95 76.58 -23.66
C LEU A 77 63.25 75.91 -22.31
N LYS A 78 63.63 76.71 -21.31
CA LYS A 78 63.89 76.31 -19.92
C LYS A 78 63.14 77.25 -18.97
N THR A 79 62.62 76.70 -17.87
CA THR A 79 61.92 77.47 -16.82
C THR A 79 62.85 77.91 -15.69
N HIS A 80 63.96 77.19 -15.45
CA HIS A 80 64.96 77.53 -14.43
C HIS A 80 66.40 77.22 -14.91
N PRO A 81 67.25 78.25 -15.14
CA PRO A 81 66.88 79.66 -15.31
C PRO A 81 65.96 79.85 -16.53
N ILE A 82 65.13 80.90 -16.51
CA ILE A 82 64.26 81.25 -17.65
C ILE A 82 65.15 81.48 -18.89
N SER A 83 64.79 80.89 -20.02
CA SER A 83 65.50 81.07 -21.29
C SER A 83 65.69 82.55 -21.66
N SER A 84 66.72 82.85 -22.46
CA SER A 84 66.98 84.23 -22.83
C SER A 84 65.82 84.80 -23.65
N ALA A 85 65.60 86.11 -23.59
CA ALA A 85 64.55 86.77 -24.38
C ALA A 85 64.72 86.49 -25.89
N LYS A 86 65.96 86.31 -26.35
CA LYS A 86 66.28 85.95 -27.73
C LYS A 86 65.78 84.56 -28.09
N ASP A 87 66.08 83.54 -27.26
CA ASP A 87 65.66 82.15 -27.52
C ASP A 87 64.12 82.02 -27.51
N ILE A 88 63.45 82.77 -26.63
CA ILE A 88 61.99 82.81 -26.53
C ILE A 88 61.37 83.44 -27.79
N THR A 89 61.95 84.55 -28.26
CA THR A 89 61.52 85.27 -29.46
C THR A 89 61.74 84.43 -30.72
N GLU A 90 62.89 83.77 -30.85
CA GLU A 90 63.22 82.86 -31.95
C GLU A 90 62.30 81.63 -31.99
N THR A 91 62.01 81.05 -30.82
CA THR A 91 61.04 79.96 -30.69
C THR A 91 59.66 80.38 -31.19
N LEU A 92 59.23 81.60 -30.86
CA LEU A 92 57.94 82.11 -31.30
C LEU A 92 57.93 82.39 -32.81
N HIS A 93 58.98 83.00 -33.38
CA HIS A 93 59.10 83.15 -34.83
C HIS A 93 59.03 81.82 -35.57
N PHE A 94 59.68 80.78 -35.03
CA PHE A 94 59.63 79.45 -35.60
C PHE A 94 58.19 78.88 -35.62
N VAL A 95 57.48 78.94 -34.50
CA VAL A 95 56.09 78.46 -34.41
C VAL A 95 55.17 79.25 -35.34
N LEU A 96 55.35 80.57 -35.42
CA LEU A 96 54.58 81.42 -36.33
C LEU A 96 54.85 81.11 -37.80
N HIS A 97 56.09 80.76 -38.16
CA HIS A 97 56.41 80.30 -39.51
C HIS A 97 55.69 78.99 -39.87
N GLN A 98 55.61 78.02 -38.94
CA GLN A 98 54.85 76.77 -39.16
C GLN A 98 53.34 77.02 -39.33
N LEU A 99 52.84 78.11 -38.76
CA LEU A 99 51.45 78.53 -38.91
C LEU A 99 51.19 79.35 -40.20
N ASP A 100 52.19 79.56 -41.06
CA ASP A 100 52.17 80.44 -42.25
C ASP A 100 51.99 81.94 -41.94
N TYR A 101 52.42 82.40 -40.77
CA TYR A 101 52.41 83.81 -40.36
C TYR A 101 53.82 84.35 -40.07
N PRO A 102 54.69 84.53 -41.09
CA PRO A 102 56.02 85.08 -40.88
C PRO A 102 55.93 86.55 -40.42
N SER A 103 56.36 86.83 -39.19
CA SER A 103 56.35 88.18 -38.60
C SER A 103 57.74 88.81 -38.66
N THR A 104 57.82 90.12 -38.96
CA THR A 104 59.07 90.91 -38.90
C THR A 104 59.12 91.86 -37.70
N LYS A 105 57.97 92.25 -37.13
CA LYS A 105 57.85 93.04 -35.90
C LYS A 105 57.06 92.28 -34.86
N LEU A 106 57.71 91.29 -34.24
CA LEU A 106 57.05 90.30 -33.39
C LEU A 106 56.10 90.89 -32.35
N GLU A 107 56.48 91.95 -31.64
CA GLU A 107 55.64 92.47 -30.54
C GLU A 107 54.31 93.08 -31.00
N ASP A 108 54.32 93.82 -32.12
CA ASP A 108 53.12 94.48 -32.66
C ASP A 108 52.26 93.49 -33.45
N ASP A 109 52.90 92.64 -34.26
CA ASP A 109 52.25 91.65 -35.12
C ASP A 109 51.65 90.50 -34.27
N LEU A 110 52.34 90.06 -33.22
CA LEU A 110 51.85 89.03 -32.31
C LEU A 110 50.57 89.47 -31.60
N PHE A 111 50.48 90.70 -31.12
CA PHE A 111 49.27 91.17 -30.43
C PHE A 111 48.04 91.15 -31.37
N LEU A 112 48.21 91.57 -32.63
CA LEU A 112 47.16 91.50 -33.65
C LEU A 112 46.80 90.06 -34.01
N LEU A 113 47.81 89.20 -34.18
CA LEU A 113 47.61 87.79 -34.50
C LEU A 113 46.85 87.06 -33.39
N LEU A 114 47.27 87.24 -32.12
CA LEU A 114 46.58 86.65 -30.97
C LEU A 114 45.13 87.09 -30.90
N LYS A 115 44.82 88.34 -31.28
CA LYS A 115 43.43 88.82 -31.36
C LYS A 115 42.67 88.15 -32.52
N SER A 116 43.28 88.02 -33.70
CA SER A 116 42.65 87.38 -34.87
C SER A 116 42.37 85.89 -34.68
N LEU A 117 43.26 85.19 -33.96
CA LEU A 117 43.14 83.78 -33.62
C LEU A 117 42.26 83.54 -32.38
N ASN A 118 41.64 84.59 -31.82
CA ASN A 118 40.84 84.55 -30.59
C ASN A 118 41.58 83.86 -29.43
N CYS A 119 42.81 84.31 -29.15
CA CYS A 119 43.62 83.77 -28.07
C CYS A 119 42.86 83.80 -26.74
N PRO A 120 42.77 82.66 -26.04
CA PRO A 120 41.96 82.55 -24.82
C PRO A 120 42.61 83.25 -23.61
N PHE A 121 43.87 83.66 -23.71
CA PHE A 121 44.60 84.31 -22.62
C PHE A 121 44.58 85.83 -22.77
N LYS A 122 44.34 86.53 -21.65
CA LYS A 122 44.39 88.00 -21.59
C LYS A 122 45.85 88.47 -21.60
N VAL A 123 46.35 88.88 -22.76
CA VAL A 123 47.71 89.38 -22.94
C VAL A 123 47.66 90.86 -23.29
N ASN A 124 48.45 91.69 -22.60
CA ASN A 124 48.56 93.12 -22.88
C ASN A 124 49.81 93.39 -23.73
N LYS A 125 49.81 94.49 -24.49
CA LYS A 125 50.98 94.90 -25.30
C LYS A 125 52.25 95.08 -24.45
N SER A 126 52.11 95.50 -23.20
CA SER A 126 53.22 95.65 -22.24
C SER A 126 53.80 94.32 -21.74
N THR A 127 53.00 93.26 -21.61
CA THR A 127 53.47 91.93 -21.16
C THR A 127 54.28 91.20 -22.23
N LEU A 128 54.15 91.61 -23.50
CA LEU A 128 54.88 91.05 -24.64
C LEU A 128 56.27 91.65 -24.85
N ARG A 129 56.56 92.83 -24.27
CA ARG A 129 57.86 93.52 -24.42
C ARG A 129 59.01 92.95 -23.57
N ALA A 130 58.68 92.19 -22.53
CA ALA A 130 59.65 91.68 -21.56
C ALA A 130 59.39 90.19 -21.24
N PRO A 131 59.65 89.28 -22.19
CA PRO A 131 59.23 87.87 -22.11
C PRO A 131 60.00 87.04 -21.07
N ASN A 132 61.20 87.48 -20.68
CA ASN A 132 62.08 86.77 -19.74
C ASN A 132 61.84 87.13 -18.27
N THR A 133 60.87 87.99 -17.96
CA THR A 133 60.59 88.40 -16.58
C THR A 133 59.76 87.33 -15.85
N PRO A 134 60.08 86.96 -14.59
CA PRO A 134 59.39 85.89 -13.86
C PRO A 134 57.86 86.06 -13.74
N HIS A 135 57.38 87.31 -13.75
CA HIS A 135 55.94 87.62 -13.68
C HIS A 135 55.22 87.49 -15.03
N ASN A 136 55.90 87.76 -16.16
CA ASN A 136 55.28 87.69 -17.49
C ASN A 136 55.50 86.32 -18.16
N TRP A 137 56.53 85.59 -17.76
CA TRP A 137 56.88 84.28 -18.30
C TRP A 137 55.71 83.27 -18.30
N PRO A 138 54.89 83.13 -17.24
CA PRO A 138 53.75 82.22 -17.26
C PRO A 138 52.73 82.55 -18.36
N SER A 139 52.48 83.84 -18.59
CA SER A 139 51.57 84.30 -19.65
C SER A 139 52.15 84.06 -21.05
N TYR A 140 53.45 84.31 -21.22
CA TYR A 140 54.14 84.14 -22.49
C TYR A 140 54.28 82.66 -22.87
N LEU A 141 54.60 81.82 -21.90
CA LEU A 141 54.67 80.37 -22.07
C LEU A 141 53.29 79.78 -22.40
N ALA A 142 52.21 80.28 -21.79
CA ALA A 142 50.85 79.87 -22.12
C ALA A 142 50.52 80.15 -23.60
N VAL A 143 50.90 81.33 -24.09
CA VAL A 143 50.73 81.72 -25.49
C VAL A 143 51.55 80.83 -26.43
N ILE A 144 52.84 80.61 -26.15
CA ILE A 144 53.69 79.74 -26.99
C ILE A 144 53.11 78.32 -27.02
N ASN A 145 52.79 77.76 -25.87
CA ASN A 145 52.23 76.40 -25.78
C ASN A 145 50.89 76.28 -26.53
N TRP A 146 50.04 77.30 -26.46
CA TRP A 146 48.79 77.33 -27.22
C TRP A 146 49.01 77.44 -28.73
N LEU A 147 49.93 78.30 -29.18
CA LEU A 147 50.29 78.40 -30.60
C LEU A 147 50.89 77.08 -31.13
N VAL A 148 51.71 76.41 -30.33
CA VAL A 148 52.23 75.07 -30.64
C VAL A 148 51.08 74.05 -30.78
N GLN A 149 50.11 74.07 -29.88
CA GLN A 149 48.94 73.19 -29.99
C GLN A 149 48.12 73.45 -31.26
N ILE A 150 47.98 74.71 -31.68
CA ILE A 150 47.33 75.05 -32.96
C ILE A 150 48.16 74.52 -34.13
N ALA A 151 49.48 74.65 -34.09
CA ALA A 151 50.36 74.19 -35.16
C ALA A 151 50.30 72.66 -35.31
N MET A 152 50.37 71.93 -34.20
CA MET A 152 50.18 70.48 -34.16
C MET A 152 48.82 70.05 -34.72
N TYR A 153 47.76 70.78 -34.37
CA TYR A 153 46.42 70.48 -34.87
C TYR A 153 46.30 70.73 -36.39
N LYS A 154 46.87 71.82 -36.89
CA LYS A 154 46.92 72.13 -38.32
C LYS A 154 47.65 71.03 -39.10
N GLU A 155 48.80 70.56 -38.61
CA GLU A 155 49.56 69.47 -39.22
C GLU A 155 48.72 68.18 -39.29
N HIS A 156 48.08 67.81 -38.17
CA HIS A 156 47.22 66.63 -38.12
C HIS A 156 46.01 66.72 -39.08
N LEU A 157 45.43 67.91 -39.25
CA LEU A 157 44.36 68.13 -40.22
C LEU A 157 44.83 67.93 -41.67
N VAL A 158 46.03 68.39 -42.02
CA VAL A 158 46.56 68.21 -43.38
C VAL A 158 46.76 66.72 -43.69
N VAL A 159 47.29 65.95 -42.74
CA VAL A 159 47.50 64.51 -42.89
C VAL A 159 46.17 63.75 -43.01
N ASN A 160 45.21 64.01 -42.12
CA ASN A 160 43.92 63.33 -42.14
C ASN A 160 43.03 63.74 -43.32
N SER A 161 43.08 65.01 -43.73
CA SER A 161 42.32 65.49 -44.90
C SER A 161 42.79 64.82 -46.18
N ARG A 162 44.12 64.68 -46.37
CA ARG A 162 44.67 63.93 -47.51
C ARG A 162 44.23 62.47 -47.51
N SER A 163 44.29 61.79 -46.36
CA SER A 163 43.81 60.41 -46.21
C SER A 163 42.32 60.25 -46.61
N PHE A 164 41.46 61.18 -46.17
CA PHE A 164 40.03 61.15 -46.50
C PHE A 164 39.77 61.39 -48.00
N VAL A 165 40.50 62.32 -48.61
CA VAL A 165 40.37 62.69 -50.03
C VAL A 165 40.91 61.58 -50.94
N GLU A 166 42.08 61.02 -50.63
CA GLU A 166 42.70 59.92 -51.38
C GLU A 166 41.89 58.62 -51.26
N SER A 167 41.13 58.42 -50.17
CA SER A 167 40.25 57.26 -50.00
C SER A 167 38.98 57.33 -50.86
N ASN A 168 38.60 58.51 -51.33
CA ASN A 168 37.41 58.68 -52.17
C ASN A 168 37.80 58.71 -53.65
N ASN A 169 37.90 57.52 -54.25
CA ASN A 169 38.26 57.33 -55.65
C ASN A 169 37.39 58.14 -56.63
N MET A 170 36.11 58.35 -56.31
CA MET A 170 35.19 59.19 -57.10
C MET A 170 35.57 60.68 -57.03
N PHE A 171 35.97 61.15 -55.84
CA PHE A 171 36.39 62.54 -55.68
C PHE A 171 37.70 62.83 -56.43
N MET A 172 38.67 61.91 -56.39
CA MET A 172 39.92 62.04 -57.15
C MET A 172 39.65 62.05 -58.66
N TYR A 173 38.82 61.13 -59.16
CA TYR A 173 38.39 61.12 -60.55
C TYR A 173 37.72 62.44 -60.97
N ALA A 174 36.80 62.98 -60.15
CA ALA A 174 36.12 64.24 -60.43
C ALA A 174 37.08 65.43 -60.42
N LEU A 175 38.05 65.45 -59.50
CA LEU A 175 39.07 66.48 -59.41
C LEU A 175 40.00 66.47 -60.63
N ASP A 176 40.53 65.30 -61.00
CA ASP A 176 41.45 65.15 -62.13
C ASP A 176 40.74 65.42 -63.46
N SER A 177 39.51 64.93 -63.64
CA SER A 177 38.67 65.29 -64.79
C SER A 177 38.47 66.80 -64.92
N TYR A 178 38.16 67.46 -63.81
CA TYR A 178 37.95 68.92 -63.81
C TYR A 178 39.24 69.70 -64.10
N LEU A 179 40.38 69.25 -63.58
CA LEU A 179 41.68 69.86 -63.85
C LEU A 179 42.09 69.72 -65.32
N ASN A 180 41.86 68.56 -65.92
CA ASN A 180 42.13 68.31 -67.35
C ASN A 180 41.18 69.10 -68.25
N TYR A 181 39.90 69.20 -67.88
CA TYR A 181 38.91 70.03 -68.57
C TYR A 181 39.32 71.52 -68.60
N ILE A 182 39.75 72.10 -67.49
CA ILE A 182 40.20 73.50 -67.45
C ILE A 182 41.43 73.73 -68.35
N ARG A 183 42.27 72.72 -68.52
CA ARG A 183 43.45 72.76 -69.39
C ARG A 183 43.12 72.55 -70.87
N GLY A 184 41.89 72.14 -71.20
CA GLY A 184 41.46 71.81 -72.55
C GLY A 184 42.04 70.50 -73.08
N GLU A 185 42.41 69.58 -72.20
CA GLU A 185 42.99 68.29 -72.52
C GLU A 185 41.89 67.21 -72.63
N ASP A 186 40.99 67.33 -73.60
CA ASP A 186 39.81 66.43 -73.71
C ASP A 186 40.20 64.96 -73.92
N ASP A 187 41.27 64.68 -74.67
CA ASP A 187 41.77 63.31 -74.87
C ASP A 187 42.24 62.63 -73.56
N THR A 188 42.73 63.41 -72.59
CA THR A 188 43.18 62.88 -71.29
C THR A 188 42.00 62.59 -70.37
N VAL A 189 40.93 63.39 -70.45
CA VAL A 189 39.65 63.12 -69.76
C VAL A 189 39.05 61.81 -70.27
N ASP A 190 38.97 61.63 -71.59
CA ASP A 190 38.44 60.40 -72.20
C ASP A 190 39.23 59.14 -71.80
N ALA A 191 40.56 59.26 -71.64
CA ALA A 191 41.40 58.17 -71.16
C ALA A 191 41.13 57.84 -69.68
N LEU A 192 40.99 58.88 -68.85
CA LEU A 192 40.69 58.78 -67.43
C LEU A 192 39.29 58.20 -67.18
N ASP A 193 38.29 58.56 -67.99
CA ASP A 193 36.94 57.98 -67.99
C ASP A 193 36.98 56.48 -68.25
N ARG A 194 37.71 56.04 -69.28
CA ARG A 194 37.85 54.62 -69.61
C ARG A 194 38.50 53.84 -68.48
N GLU A 195 39.59 54.35 -67.93
CA GLU A 195 40.30 53.70 -66.81
C GLU A 195 39.39 53.60 -65.58
N PHE A 196 38.66 54.68 -65.25
CA PHE A 196 37.79 54.71 -64.10
C PHE A 196 36.60 53.77 -64.24
N VAL A 197 35.96 53.71 -65.42
CA VAL A 197 34.91 52.73 -65.71
C VAL A 197 35.43 51.30 -65.61
N GLU A 198 36.60 51.02 -66.19
CA GLU A 198 37.19 49.68 -66.14
C GLU A 198 37.55 49.28 -64.69
N LYS A 199 37.97 50.23 -63.85
CA LYS A 199 38.17 49.99 -62.42
C LYS A 199 36.87 49.64 -61.71
N LEU A 200 35.80 50.42 -61.93
CA LEU A 200 34.49 50.15 -61.35
C LEU A 200 33.91 48.81 -61.81
N GLU A 201 34.10 48.44 -63.07
CA GLU A 201 33.67 47.16 -63.60
C GLU A 201 34.36 45.98 -62.91
N ARG A 202 35.67 46.07 -62.70
CA ARG A 202 36.44 45.07 -61.94
C ARG A 202 35.99 44.98 -60.48
N GLU A 203 35.79 46.12 -59.81
CA GLU A 203 35.29 46.15 -58.43
C GLU A 203 33.90 45.49 -58.35
N ARG A 204 33.02 45.80 -59.30
CA ARG A 204 31.70 45.17 -59.42
C ARG A 204 31.80 43.66 -59.63
N ASP A 205 32.71 43.18 -60.47
CA ASP A 205 32.90 41.75 -60.73
C ASP A 205 33.43 41.00 -59.50
N VAL A 206 34.35 41.61 -58.73
CA VAL A 206 34.84 41.07 -57.45
C VAL A 206 33.70 40.98 -56.43
N VAL A 207 32.87 42.01 -56.32
CA VAL A 207 31.71 42.01 -55.41
C VAL A 207 30.69 40.95 -55.83
N LEU A 208 30.40 40.82 -57.14
CA LEU A 208 29.48 39.79 -57.63
C LEU A 208 29.98 38.38 -57.31
N GLU A 209 31.28 38.11 -57.44
CA GLU A 209 31.82 36.79 -57.09
C GLU A 209 31.73 36.53 -55.58
N SER A 210 32.02 37.54 -54.75
CA SER A 210 31.82 37.43 -53.30
C SER A 210 30.36 37.17 -52.92
N VAL A 211 29.40 37.75 -53.63
CA VAL A 211 27.97 37.49 -53.41
C VAL A 211 27.64 36.04 -53.77
N ARG A 212 28.13 35.54 -54.90
CA ARG A 212 27.92 34.14 -55.31
C ARG A 212 28.52 33.14 -54.33
N ASP A 213 29.72 33.41 -53.80
CA ASP A 213 30.35 32.61 -52.75
C ASP A 213 29.48 32.58 -51.49
N LEU A 214 28.95 33.73 -51.09
CA LEU A 214 28.09 33.84 -49.91
C LEU A 214 26.75 33.13 -50.10
N GLU A 215 26.14 33.24 -51.28
CA GLU A 215 24.90 32.53 -51.64
C GLU A 215 25.09 31.01 -51.62
N ARG A 216 26.22 30.49 -52.12
CA ARG A 216 26.57 29.07 -52.03
C ARG A 216 26.68 28.62 -50.58
N SER A 217 27.44 29.37 -49.77
CA SER A 217 27.60 29.08 -48.34
C SER A 217 26.25 29.11 -47.59
N TYR A 218 25.38 30.06 -47.92
CA TYR A 218 24.04 30.13 -47.36
C TYR A 218 23.20 28.90 -47.71
N CYS A 219 23.18 28.49 -48.99
CA CYS A 219 22.45 27.31 -49.43
C CYS A 219 22.95 26.02 -48.74
N GLU A 220 24.27 25.87 -48.60
CA GLU A 220 24.86 24.74 -47.87
C GLU A 220 24.46 24.74 -46.39
N LEU A 221 24.51 25.91 -45.74
CA LEU A 221 24.16 26.04 -44.34
C LEU A 221 22.66 25.82 -44.09
N GLU A 222 21.81 26.32 -44.98
CA GLU A 222 20.37 26.11 -44.95
C GLU A 222 20.02 24.63 -45.17
N GLY A 223 20.60 23.98 -46.18
CA GLY A 223 20.43 22.54 -46.41
C GLY A 223 20.89 21.70 -45.21
N ASN A 224 22.02 22.05 -44.59
CA ASN A 224 22.48 21.41 -43.35
C ASN A 224 21.49 21.63 -42.20
N ALA A 225 20.92 22.83 -42.06
CA ALA A 225 19.93 23.12 -41.04
C ALA A 225 18.61 22.36 -41.26
N GLU A 226 18.17 22.22 -42.51
CA GLU A 226 16.99 21.41 -42.86
C GLU A 226 17.24 19.92 -42.65
N ALA A 227 18.43 19.41 -42.97
CA ALA A 227 18.82 18.03 -42.69
C ALA A 227 18.82 17.73 -41.17
N LEU A 228 19.31 18.68 -40.36
CA LEU A 228 19.26 18.58 -38.90
C LEU A 228 17.83 18.68 -38.33
N ARG A 229 16.92 19.40 -38.98
CA ARG A 229 15.50 19.48 -38.58
C ARG A 229 14.67 18.27 -39.04
N SER A 230 14.99 17.70 -40.19
CA SER A 230 14.23 16.60 -40.81
C SER A 230 14.69 15.21 -40.38
N GLY A 231 15.95 15.07 -39.95
CA GLY A 231 16.36 13.88 -39.20
C GLY A 231 15.54 13.73 -37.92
N GLN A 232 15.17 12.50 -37.54
CA GLN A 232 14.73 12.24 -36.16
C GLN A 232 15.81 12.80 -35.26
N THR A 233 15.49 13.86 -34.52
CA THR A 233 16.43 14.46 -33.60
C THR A 233 16.94 13.33 -32.70
N GLU A 234 18.24 13.23 -32.46
CA GLU A 234 18.80 12.23 -31.53
C GLU A 234 18.04 12.24 -30.18
N ARG A 235 17.53 13.41 -29.81
CA ARG A 235 16.56 13.62 -28.74
C ARG A 235 15.29 12.76 -28.85
N GLU A 236 14.60 12.72 -30.00
CA GLU A 236 13.39 11.92 -30.18
C GLU A 236 13.69 10.42 -30.12
N ARG A 237 14.85 9.99 -30.66
CA ARG A 237 15.31 8.60 -30.54
C ARG A 237 15.53 8.23 -29.07
N LEU A 238 16.26 9.07 -28.34
CA LEU A 238 16.52 8.90 -26.91
C LEU A 238 15.24 9.00 -26.07
N GLU A 239 14.26 9.82 -26.47
CA GLU A 239 13.00 9.97 -25.76
C GLU A 239 12.10 8.73 -25.93
N LYS A 240 12.10 8.10 -27.12
CA LYS A 240 11.48 6.78 -27.33
C LYS A 240 12.17 5.70 -26.50
N GLU A 241 13.51 5.66 -26.51
CA GLU A 241 14.29 4.71 -25.73
C GLU A 241 14.03 4.87 -24.21
N ARG A 242 14.02 6.11 -23.73
CA ARG A 242 13.65 6.46 -22.36
C ARG A 242 12.24 5.96 -22.01
N SER A 243 11.25 6.19 -22.89
CA SER A 243 9.87 5.73 -22.66
C SER A 243 9.78 4.20 -22.52
N VAL A 244 10.50 3.45 -23.36
CA VAL A 244 10.56 1.99 -23.28
C VAL A 244 11.19 1.54 -21.95
N LEU A 245 12.30 2.15 -21.55
CA LEU A 245 12.95 1.85 -20.27
C LEU A 245 12.07 2.20 -19.07
N GLU A 246 11.33 3.31 -19.12
CA GLU A 246 10.36 3.68 -18.07
C GLU A 246 9.22 2.67 -17.94
N GLU A 247 8.72 2.13 -19.06
CA GLU A 247 7.73 1.04 -19.05
C GLU A 247 8.30 -0.23 -18.43
N ASP A 248 9.54 -0.60 -18.76
CA ASP A 248 10.17 -1.78 -18.21
C ASP A 248 10.48 -1.65 -16.72
N VAL A 249 10.90 -0.46 -16.25
CA VAL A 249 11.05 -0.17 -14.82
C VAL A 249 9.71 -0.33 -14.09
N LYS A 250 8.59 0.12 -14.68
CA LYS A 250 7.25 -0.08 -14.09
C LYS A 250 6.90 -1.57 -14.01
N LYS A 251 7.19 -2.36 -15.04
CA LYS A 251 6.97 -3.82 -15.03
C LYS A 251 7.81 -4.52 -13.96
N PHE A 252 9.09 -4.17 -13.83
CA PHE A 252 9.96 -4.74 -12.81
C PHE A 252 9.50 -4.39 -11.40
N ASN A 253 9.11 -3.14 -11.16
CA ASN A 253 8.57 -2.74 -9.86
C ASN A 253 7.27 -3.47 -9.51
N ALA A 254 6.39 -3.71 -10.49
CA ALA A 254 5.19 -4.51 -10.28
C ALA A 254 5.53 -5.96 -9.90
N MET A 255 6.45 -6.59 -10.62
CA MET A 255 6.92 -7.95 -10.33
C MET A 255 7.59 -8.06 -8.96
N ILE A 256 8.43 -7.08 -8.58
CA ILE A 256 9.03 -7.01 -7.25
C ILE A 256 7.93 -6.89 -6.18
N GLY A 257 6.90 -6.09 -6.41
CA GLY A 257 5.74 -5.98 -5.53
C GLY A 257 5.03 -7.31 -5.32
N GLU A 258 4.78 -8.07 -6.40
CA GLU A 258 4.18 -9.41 -6.32
C GLU A 258 5.07 -10.40 -5.56
N PHE A 259 6.38 -10.38 -5.79
CA PHE A 259 7.31 -11.24 -5.06
C PHE A 259 7.38 -10.89 -3.58
N ASN A 260 7.39 -9.61 -3.22
CA ASN A 260 7.37 -9.18 -1.82
C ASN A 260 6.09 -9.64 -1.11
N GLN A 261 4.93 -9.50 -1.75
CA GLN A 261 3.67 -10.02 -1.20
C GLN A 261 3.71 -11.54 -0.99
N ARG A 262 4.31 -12.27 -1.93
CA ARG A 262 4.47 -13.73 -1.81
C ARG A 262 5.44 -14.11 -0.69
N ILE A 263 6.53 -13.36 -0.52
CA ILE A 263 7.49 -13.53 0.59
C ILE A 263 6.77 -13.32 1.92
N GLU A 264 6.06 -12.20 2.10
CA GLU A 264 5.30 -11.91 3.32
C GLU A 264 4.26 -12.99 3.62
N ALA A 265 3.56 -13.50 2.60
CA ALA A 265 2.60 -14.59 2.77
C ALA A 265 3.27 -15.89 3.22
N ILE A 266 4.42 -16.24 2.65
CA ILE A 266 5.19 -17.43 3.04
C ILE A 266 5.78 -17.27 4.44
N GLU A 267 6.31 -16.11 4.80
CA GLU A 267 6.82 -15.80 6.14
C GLU A 267 5.71 -15.94 7.19
N LYS A 268 4.51 -15.45 6.92
CA LYS A 268 3.37 -15.63 7.81
C LYS A 268 3.01 -17.11 8.00
N VAL A 269 2.99 -17.89 6.93
CA VAL A 269 2.74 -19.34 7.01
C VAL A 269 3.87 -20.05 7.78
N LEU A 270 5.12 -19.63 7.60
CA LEU A 270 6.27 -20.17 8.31
C LEU A 270 6.16 -19.90 9.82
N GLU A 271 5.78 -18.68 10.20
CA GLU A 271 5.55 -18.28 11.59
C GLU A 271 4.40 -19.09 12.23
N GLU A 272 3.29 -19.26 11.52
CA GLU A 272 2.17 -20.12 11.97
C GLU A 272 2.61 -21.57 12.16
N LYS A 273 3.38 -22.12 11.21
CA LYS A 273 3.93 -23.48 11.30
C LYS A 273 4.97 -23.62 12.42
N GLY A 274 5.77 -22.58 12.68
CA GLY A 274 6.69 -22.52 13.81
C GLY A 274 5.96 -22.62 15.15
N LYS A 275 4.86 -21.86 15.32
CA LYS A 275 4.01 -21.94 16.52
C LYS A 275 3.35 -23.30 16.67
N GLU A 276 2.85 -23.88 15.58
CA GLU A 276 2.27 -25.23 15.58
C GLU A 276 3.31 -26.28 15.99
N LEU A 277 4.53 -26.18 15.45
CA LEU A 277 5.63 -27.08 15.79
C LEU A 277 6.00 -26.98 17.27
N GLU A 278 6.13 -25.76 17.81
CA GLU A 278 6.45 -25.56 19.23
C GLU A 278 5.35 -26.15 20.13
N ALA A 279 4.08 -25.94 19.81
CA ALA A 279 2.97 -26.55 20.53
C ALA A 279 3.02 -28.09 20.49
N LYS A 280 3.34 -28.69 19.33
CA LYS A 280 3.50 -30.15 19.18
C LYS A 280 4.70 -30.69 19.95
N VAL A 281 5.80 -29.93 20.01
CA VAL A 281 6.98 -30.29 20.80
C VAL A 281 6.64 -30.30 22.28
N GLU A 282 5.91 -29.29 22.78
CA GLU A 282 5.53 -29.23 24.19
C GLU A 282 4.50 -30.31 24.56
N GLU A 283 3.53 -30.58 23.68
CA GLU A 283 2.61 -31.70 23.81
C GLU A 283 3.36 -33.05 23.89
N LYS A 284 4.36 -33.25 23.02
CA LYS A 284 5.19 -34.46 23.03
C LYS A 284 5.96 -34.59 24.35
N LYS A 285 6.53 -33.50 24.88
CA LYS A 285 7.19 -33.52 26.19
C LYS A 285 6.22 -33.91 27.30
N ARG A 286 5.01 -33.34 27.30
CA ARG A 286 3.96 -33.67 28.28
C ARG A 286 3.58 -35.15 28.21
N ILE A 287 3.30 -35.68 27.03
CA ILE A 287 2.99 -37.10 26.82
C ILE A 287 4.16 -38.00 27.26
N HIS A 288 5.41 -37.57 27.04
CA HIS A 288 6.57 -38.34 27.47
C HIS A 288 6.68 -38.37 29.00
N MET A 289 6.48 -37.24 29.68
CA MET A 289 6.43 -37.18 31.14
C MET A 289 5.30 -38.06 31.70
N GLU A 290 4.10 -37.97 31.14
CA GLU A 290 2.95 -38.80 31.55
C GLU A 290 3.22 -40.29 31.34
N ASN A 291 3.85 -40.67 30.22
CA ASN A 291 4.26 -42.05 29.98
C ASN A 291 5.32 -42.54 30.98
N GLU A 292 6.30 -41.71 31.33
CA GLU A 292 7.29 -42.06 32.35
C GLU A 292 6.65 -42.18 33.74
N GLU A 293 5.69 -41.32 34.09
CA GLU A 293 4.90 -41.45 35.32
C GLU A 293 4.04 -42.72 35.33
N LEU A 294 3.35 -43.01 34.22
CA LEU A 294 2.56 -44.23 34.06
C LEU A 294 3.45 -45.47 34.17
N LYS A 295 4.63 -45.45 33.54
CA LYS A 295 5.60 -46.54 33.62
C LYS A 295 6.07 -46.76 35.05
N LYS A 296 6.42 -45.70 35.79
CA LYS A 296 6.75 -45.80 37.22
C LYS A 296 5.60 -46.39 38.04
N ARG A 297 4.35 -45.91 37.83
CA ARG A 297 3.17 -46.47 38.50
C ARG A 297 2.96 -47.96 38.17
N VAL A 298 3.21 -48.37 36.93
CA VAL A 298 3.13 -49.78 36.52
C VAL A 298 4.26 -50.61 37.14
N GLU A 299 5.48 -50.08 37.23
CA GLU A 299 6.61 -50.74 37.90
C GLU A 299 6.41 -50.87 39.42
N GLU A 300 5.73 -49.91 40.05
CA GLU A 300 5.34 -49.96 41.47
C GLU A 300 4.22 -50.98 41.75
N GLN A 301 3.38 -51.27 40.76
CA GLN A 301 2.35 -52.30 40.89
C GLN A 301 3.02 -53.68 40.98
N SER A 302 2.71 -54.43 42.04
CA SER A 302 3.23 -55.78 42.28
C SER A 302 2.66 -56.86 41.36
N LEU A 303 1.79 -56.48 40.41
CA LEU A 303 1.15 -57.38 39.45
C LEU A 303 1.86 -57.25 38.10
N ASN A 304 2.56 -58.30 37.68
CA ASN A 304 3.22 -58.35 36.39
C ASN A 304 2.20 -58.64 35.26
N ALA A 305 2.52 -58.36 34.00
CA ALA A 305 1.68 -58.71 32.84
C ALA A 305 1.29 -60.20 32.84
N ARG A 306 2.18 -61.07 33.35
CA ARG A 306 1.92 -62.49 33.56
C ARG A 306 0.84 -62.77 34.61
N ASP A 307 0.77 -61.96 35.67
CA ASP A 307 -0.26 -62.05 36.72
C ASP A 307 -1.60 -61.52 36.21
N ALA A 308 -1.62 -60.48 35.39
CA ALA A 308 -2.82 -60.00 34.71
C ALA A 308 -3.39 -61.06 33.74
N GLU A 309 -2.54 -61.74 32.98
CA GLU A 309 -2.97 -62.87 32.16
C GLU A 309 -3.45 -64.05 33.00
N ARG A 310 -2.80 -64.35 34.14
CA ARG A 310 -3.25 -65.39 35.07
C ARG A 310 -4.64 -65.06 35.60
N MET A 311 -4.85 -63.83 36.07
CA MET A 311 -6.12 -63.34 36.55
C MET A 311 -7.21 -63.41 35.46
N LYS A 312 -6.87 -63.09 34.21
CA LYS A 312 -7.79 -63.25 33.07
C LYS A 312 -8.21 -64.71 32.86
N ARG A 313 -7.26 -65.65 32.94
CA ARG A 313 -7.57 -67.10 32.83
C ARG A 313 -8.43 -67.58 34.00
N GLU A 314 -8.11 -67.16 35.22
CA GLU A 314 -8.90 -67.48 36.42
C GLU A 314 -10.31 -66.88 36.35
N LEU A 315 -10.46 -65.64 35.87
CA LEU A 315 -11.76 -65.00 35.68
C LEU A 315 -12.59 -65.74 34.63
N GLN A 316 -11.99 -66.13 33.50
CA GLN A 316 -12.66 -66.98 32.51
C GLN A 316 -13.04 -68.36 33.07
N ALA A 317 -12.27 -68.93 34.00
CA ALA A 317 -12.62 -70.19 34.66
C ALA A 317 -13.83 -70.00 35.58
N VAL A 318 -13.82 -68.97 36.42
CA VAL A 318 -14.96 -68.61 37.30
C VAL A 318 -16.22 -68.32 36.49
N GLU A 319 -16.11 -67.63 35.36
CA GLU A 319 -17.24 -67.35 34.47
C GLU A 319 -17.84 -68.64 33.89
N ARG A 320 -17.01 -69.61 33.49
CA ARG A 320 -17.49 -70.95 33.08
C ARG A 320 -18.19 -71.66 34.24
N ASP A 321 -17.55 -71.73 35.41
CA ASP A 321 -18.11 -72.40 36.59
C ASP A 321 -19.46 -71.76 37.00
N THR A 322 -19.57 -70.43 36.89
CA THR A 322 -20.83 -69.71 37.15
C THR A 322 -21.89 -70.09 36.14
N SER A 323 -21.56 -70.12 34.83
CA SER A 323 -22.51 -70.53 33.79
C SER A 323 -22.97 -71.99 33.95
N GLU A 324 -22.08 -72.90 34.37
CA GLU A 324 -22.41 -74.29 34.66
C GLU A 324 -23.32 -74.40 35.89
N ALA A 325 -23.03 -73.63 36.95
CA ALA A 325 -23.86 -73.58 38.14
C ALA A 325 -25.26 -72.99 37.84
N GLU A 326 -25.34 -71.97 36.99
CA GLU A 326 -26.62 -71.41 36.54
C GLU A 326 -27.41 -72.41 35.69
N ALA A 327 -26.76 -73.14 34.78
CA ALA A 327 -27.40 -74.20 34.01
C ALA A 327 -27.91 -75.33 34.91
N ALA A 328 -27.10 -75.75 35.89
CA ALA A 328 -27.49 -76.76 36.87
C ALA A 328 -28.68 -76.28 37.74
N ARG A 329 -28.69 -75.01 38.17
CA ARG A 329 -29.82 -74.40 38.87
C ARG A 329 -31.10 -74.46 38.02
N ASN A 330 -31.03 -74.03 36.76
CA ASN A 330 -32.19 -74.03 35.86
C ASN A 330 -32.76 -75.44 35.66
N LEU A 331 -31.90 -76.47 35.55
CA LEU A 331 -32.32 -77.88 35.49
C LEU A 331 -33.05 -78.33 36.77
N TRP A 332 -32.59 -77.90 37.95
CA TRP A 332 -33.26 -78.20 39.21
C TRP A 332 -34.58 -77.43 39.36
N GLU A 333 -34.65 -76.19 38.89
CA GLU A 333 -35.89 -75.41 38.83
C GLU A 333 -36.94 -76.06 37.93
N GLU A 334 -36.54 -76.57 36.76
CA GLU A 334 -37.41 -77.35 35.87
C GLU A 334 -37.95 -78.61 36.57
N LYS A 335 -37.08 -79.37 37.26
CA LYS A 335 -37.50 -80.53 38.05
C LYS A 335 -38.48 -80.16 39.16
N ILE A 336 -38.27 -79.04 39.85
CA ILE A 336 -39.18 -78.55 40.89
C ILE A 336 -40.53 -78.18 40.26
N TRP A 337 -40.51 -77.53 39.10
CA TRP A 337 -41.72 -77.17 38.37
C TRP A 337 -42.54 -78.40 37.95
N ASP A 338 -41.88 -79.45 37.45
CA ASP A 338 -42.51 -80.71 37.09
C ASP A 338 -43.12 -81.42 38.30
N LEU A 339 -42.39 -81.47 39.42
CA LEU A 339 -42.88 -82.05 40.67
C LEU A 339 -44.07 -81.26 41.24
N HIS A 340 -44.00 -79.94 41.26
CA HIS A 340 -45.14 -79.09 41.68
C HIS A 340 -46.35 -79.28 40.76
N SER A 341 -46.14 -79.40 39.45
CA SER A 341 -47.20 -79.68 38.49
C SER A 341 -47.82 -81.05 38.73
N ALA A 342 -47.01 -82.07 39.01
CA ALA A 342 -47.47 -83.42 39.35
C ALA A 342 -48.26 -83.45 40.66
N ILE A 343 -47.76 -82.79 41.71
CA ILE A 343 -48.45 -82.64 43.00
C ILE A 343 -49.78 -81.90 42.79
N GLY A 344 -49.78 -80.81 42.03
CA GLY A 344 -50.99 -80.05 41.72
C GLY A 344 -52.05 -80.87 40.97
N ARG A 345 -51.65 -81.72 40.00
CA ARG A 345 -52.56 -82.66 39.34
C ARG A 345 -53.14 -83.68 40.33
N LYS A 346 -52.28 -84.29 41.16
CA LYS A 346 -52.71 -85.28 42.16
C LYS A 346 -53.62 -84.67 43.23
N PHE A 347 -53.38 -83.42 43.61
CA PHE A 347 -54.24 -82.71 44.55
C PHE A 347 -55.63 -82.43 43.97
N LYS A 348 -55.72 -82.05 42.67
CA LYS A 348 -57.02 -81.91 41.98
C LYS A 348 -57.78 -83.23 41.87
N GLU A 349 -57.10 -84.34 41.58
CA GLU A 349 -57.71 -85.68 41.60
C GLU A 349 -58.24 -86.03 43.01
N LEU A 350 -57.50 -85.66 44.05
CA LEU A 350 -57.90 -85.85 45.43
C LEU A 350 -59.12 -84.98 45.79
N GLU A 351 -59.17 -83.73 45.33
CA GLU A 351 -60.31 -82.83 45.47
C GLU A 351 -61.57 -83.42 44.84
N SER A 352 -61.48 -83.95 43.61
CA SER A 352 -62.63 -84.58 42.97
C SER A 352 -63.14 -85.79 43.75
N LEU A 353 -62.24 -86.67 44.21
CA LEU A 353 -62.62 -87.84 45.00
C LEU A 353 -63.22 -87.45 46.37
N ALA A 354 -62.65 -86.44 47.03
CA ALA A 354 -63.19 -85.90 48.28
C ALA A 354 -64.57 -85.28 48.09
N MET A 355 -64.79 -84.55 46.98
CA MET A 355 -66.10 -84.00 46.62
C MET A 355 -67.13 -85.11 46.36
N GLU A 356 -66.76 -86.15 45.62
CA GLU A 356 -67.62 -87.33 45.38
C GLU A 356 -68.01 -88.02 46.69
N PHE A 357 -67.04 -88.26 47.56
CA PHE A 357 -67.28 -88.83 48.90
C PHE A 357 -68.20 -87.92 49.73
N ASN A 358 -67.89 -86.63 49.83
CA ASN A 358 -68.67 -85.67 50.61
C ASN A 358 -70.11 -85.52 50.06
N HIS A 359 -70.30 -85.65 48.74
CA HIS A 359 -71.62 -85.67 48.13
C HIS A 359 -72.37 -86.96 48.48
N ALA A 360 -71.71 -88.12 48.39
CA ALA A 360 -72.29 -89.41 48.79
C ALA A 360 -72.66 -89.43 50.28
N ALA A 361 -71.80 -88.90 51.15
CA ALA A 361 -72.03 -88.82 52.59
C ALA A 361 -73.26 -87.96 52.92
N ARG A 362 -73.40 -86.80 52.27
CA ARG A 362 -74.60 -85.95 52.39
C ARG A 362 -75.86 -86.66 51.90
N ARG A 363 -75.80 -87.36 50.77
CA ARG A 363 -76.94 -88.14 50.24
C ARG A 363 -77.39 -89.26 51.18
N LEU A 364 -76.44 -89.90 51.87
CA LEU A 364 -76.68 -90.96 52.84
C LEU A 364 -77.09 -90.44 54.24
N LYS A 365 -77.17 -89.11 54.44
CA LYS A 365 -77.45 -88.46 55.74
C LYS A 365 -76.53 -88.97 56.86
N LEU A 366 -75.28 -89.32 56.51
CA LEU A 366 -74.21 -89.50 57.48
C LEU A 366 -73.94 -88.10 58.03
N GLY A 367 -74.21 -87.85 59.31
CA GLY A 367 -74.17 -86.49 59.89
C GLY A 367 -72.86 -85.74 59.65
N ASP A 368 -72.81 -84.46 60.01
CA ASP A 368 -71.74 -83.51 59.66
C ASP A 368 -70.32 -83.87 60.14
N GLY A 369 -70.13 -84.99 60.85
CA GLY A 369 -68.83 -85.48 61.31
C GLY A 369 -67.99 -86.23 60.27
N PHE A 370 -68.52 -86.56 59.08
CA PHE A 370 -67.80 -87.29 58.03
C PHE A 370 -67.58 -86.42 56.78
N HIS A 371 -66.68 -85.43 56.89
CA HIS A 371 -66.40 -84.48 55.82
C HIS A 371 -64.90 -84.35 55.49
N TYR A 372 -64.47 -84.79 54.32
CA TYR A 372 -63.08 -84.55 53.89
C TYR A 372 -62.86 -83.07 53.59
N SER A 373 -61.93 -82.44 54.31
CA SER A 373 -61.51 -81.05 54.12
C SER A 373 -60.03 -81.02 53.75
N LEU A 374 -59.74 -80.91 52.45
CA LEU A 374 -58.37 -81.05 51.96
C LEU A 374 -57.48 -79.85 52.31
N ASN A 375 -56.23 -80.11 52.66
CA ASN A 375 -55.21 -79.09 52.92
C ASN A 375 -53.94 -79.34 52.09
N ALA A 376 -53.67 -78.46 51.13
CA ALA A 376 -52.52 -78.53 50.22
C ALA A 376 -51.16 -78.40 50.92
N LYS A 377 -51.12 -77.91 52.18
CA LYS A 377 -49.89 -77.73 52.96
C LYS A 377 -49.64 -78.84 54.00
N GLY A 378 -50.46 -79.90 54.00
CA GLY A 378 -50.27 -81.02 54.92
C GLY A 378 -49.06 -81.87 54.54
N SER A 379 -48.20 -82.19 55.51
CA SER A 379 -47.04 -83.10 55.28
C SER A 379 -47.36 -84.57 55.57
N THR A 380 -48.56 -84.86 56.09
CA THR A 380 -49.02 -86.22 56.43
C THR A 380 -50.40 -86.49 55.81
N PRO A 381 -50.73 -87.74 55.45
CA PRO A 381 -52.01 -88.06 54.83
C PRO A 381 -53.24 -87.59 55.63
N ALA A 382 -53.18 -87.66 56.96
CA ALA A 382 -54.26 -87.16 57.83
C ALA A 382 -54.41 -85.64 57.77
N GLN A 383 -53.30 -84.89 57.70
CA GLN A 383 -53.33 -83.44 57.54
C GLN A 383 -53.80 -83.02 56.15
N VAL A 384 -53.42 -83.77 55.10
CA VAL A 384 -53.86 -83.50 53.72
C VAL A 384 -55.35 -83.78 53.56
N MET A 385 -55.87 -84.85 54.18
CA MET A 385 -57.28 -85.24 54.06
C MET A 385 -58.22 -84.51 55.03
N GLY A 386 -57.70 -83.83 56.06
CA GLY A 386 -58.46 -83.12 57.09
C GLY A 386 -59.17 -84.00 58.11
N ILE A 387 -59.39 -85.28 57.78
CA ILE A 387 -59.94 -86.32 58.64
C ILE A 387 -59.10 -87.58 58.48
N ASP A 388 -58.83 -88.27 59.58
CA ASP A 388 -58.16 -89.57 59.52
C ASP A 388 -59.16 -90.68 59.14
N TYR A 389 -58.89 -91.30 58.00
CA TYR A 389 -59.65 -92.45 57.51
C TYR A 389 -59.66 -93.61 58.51
N LYS A 390 -58.52 -93.91 59.16
CA LYS A 390 -58.39 -95.10 59.99
C LYS A 390 -59.07 -94.95 61.36
N SER A 391 -58.89 -93.82 62.02
CA SER A 391 -59.40 -93.61 63.39
C SER A 391 -60.81 -93.00 63.44
N THR A 392 -61.21 -92.20 62.46
CA THR A 392 -62.49 -91.46 62.53
C THR A 392 -63.51 -91.98 61.52
N LEU A 393 -63.14 -92.02 60.22
CA LEU A 393 -64.12 -92.32 59.16
C LEU A 393 -64.57 -93.79 59.16
N LYS A 394 -63.61 -94.74 59.19
CA LYS A 394 -63.90 -96.17 59.11
C LYS A 394 -64.73 -96.69 60.30
N PRO A 395 -64.39 -96.38 61.57
CA PRO A 395 -65.19 -96.81 62.72
C PRO A 395 -66.60 -96.18 62.72
N GLY A 396 -66.70 -94.92 62.28
CA GLY A 396 -67.98 -94.22 62.21
C GLY A 396 -68.93 -94.74 61.12
N LEU A 397 -68.42 -95.13 59.95
CA LEU A 397 -69.22 -95.82 58.94
C LEU A 397 -69.68 -97.21 59.40
N GLN A 398 -68.82 -97.94 60.12
CA GLN A 398 -69.17 -99.23 60.71
C GLN A 398 -70.27 -99.09 61.76
N SER A 399 -70.20 -98.09 62.63
CA SER A 399 -71.25 -97.85 63.62
C SER A 399 -72.58 -97.45 62.99
N PHE A 400 -72.58 -96.66 61.91
CA PHE A 400 -73.79 -96.32 61.16
C PHE A 400 -74.41 -97.56 60.49
N THR A 401 -73.57 -98.42 59.90
CA THR A 401 -74.02 -99.69 59.31
C THR A 401 -74.67 -100.60 60.35
N GLU A 402 -74.04 -100.75 61.52
CA GLU A 402 -74.60 -101.54 62.63
C GLU A 402 -75.88 -100.91 63.19
N ASN A 403 -75.98 -99.57 63.22
CA ASN A 403 -77.21 -98.90 63.63
C ASN A 403 -78.37 -99.11 62.65
N ILE A 404 -78.11 -99.07 61.33
CA ILE A 404 -79.11 -99.41 60.30
C ILE A 404 -79.55 -100.87 60.43
N LYS A 405 -78.62 -101.82 60.62
CA LYS A 405 -78.96 -103.23 60.87
C LYS A 405 -79.84 -103.37 62.11
N ARG A 406 -79.48 -102.71 63.21
CA ARG A 406 -80.26 -102.74 64.45
C ARG A 406 -81.67 -102.15 64.27
N THR A 407 -81.80 -100.99 63.62
CA THR A 407 -83.11 -100.36 63.37
C THR A 407 -83.96 -101.14 62.38
N SER A 408 -83.36 -101.69 61.31
CA SER A 408 -84.07 -102.55 60.36
C SER A 408 -84.52 -103.86 61.00
N MET A 409 -83.70 -104.48 61.86
CA MET A 409 -84.11 -105.63 62.67
C MET A 409 -85.24 -105.30 63.63
N ALA A 410 -85.16 -104.18 64.36
CA ALA A 410 -86.23 -103.74 65.26
C ALA A 410 -87.55 -103.48 64.49
N LYS A 411 -87.47 -102.85 63.31
CA LYS A 411 -88.61 -102.67 62.40
C LYS A 411 -89.17 -104.00 61.90
N LEU A 412 -88.31 -104.98 61.63
CA LEU A 412 -88.71 -106.33 61.22
C LEU A 412 -89.40 -107.08 62.36
N GLU A 413 -88.88 -106.99 63.58
CA GLU A 413 -89.51 -107.54 64.80
C GLU A 413 -90.88 -106.89 65.07
N GLU A 414 -90.99 -105.57 64.90
CA GLU A 414 -92.27 -104.84 64.97
C GLU A 414 -93.26 -105.34 63.89
N LEU A 415 -92.77 -105.59 62.66
CA LEU A 415 -93.55 -106.17 61.56
C LEU A 415 -94.05 -107.59 61.89
N ILE A 416 -93.19 -108.43 62.48
CA ILE A 416 -93.54 -109.79 62.93
C ILE A 416 -94.60 -109.73 64.03
N LEU A 417 -94.46 -108.82 65.00
CA LEU A 417 -95.45 -108.61 66.06
C LEU A 417 -96.81 -108.18 65.50
N LEU A 418 -96.83 -107.21 64.58
CA LEU A 418 -98.06 -106.78 63.90
C LEU A 418 -98.69 -107.92 63.10
N GLN A 419 -97.88 -108.75 62.44
CA GLN A 419 -98.36 -109.92 61.70
C GLN A 419 -98.93 -110.98 62.65
N GLN A 420 -98.32 -111.18 63.82
CA GLN A 420 -98.83 -112.09 64.84
C GLN A 420 -100.15 -111.59 65.44
N GLN A 421 -100.25 -110.29 65.76
CA GLN A 421 -101.51 -109.67 66.20
C GLN A 421 -102.62 -109.77 65.14
N SER A 422 -102.27 -109.59 63.86
CA SER A 422 -103.20 -109.78 62.74
C SER A 422 -103.70 -111.23 62.66
N SER A 423 -102.80 -112.20 62.82
CA SER A 423 -103.16 -113.63 62.84
C SER A 423 -104.06 -113.99 64.03
N GLU A 424 -103.84 -113.39 65.20
CA GLU A 424 -104.63 -113.62 66.41
C GLU A 424 -106.02 -112.96 66.32
N LEU A 425 -106.12 -111.76 65.72
CA LEU A 425 -107.40 -111.15 65.35
C LEU A 425 -108.16 -112.01 64.34
N ASN A 426 -107.48 -112.53 63.32
CA ASN A 426 -108.09 -113.47 62.36
C ASN A 426 -108.61 -114.75 63.04
N ALA A 427 -107.84 -115.32 63.97
CA ALA A 427 -108.29 -116.49 64.75
C ALA A 427 -109.52 -116.17 65.61
N LYS A 428 -109.60 -114.97 66.22
CA LYS A 428 -110.80 -114.52 66.94
C LYS A 428 -112.01 -114.32 66.03
N VAL A 429 -111.80 -113.82 64.80
CA VAL A 429 -112.86 -113.68 63.79
C VAL A 429 -113.37 -115.05 63.34
N GLU A 430 -112.49 -116.02 63.09
CA GLU A 430 -112.87 -117.39 62.75
C GLU A 430 -113.58 -118.13 63.90
N ALA A 431 -113.14 -117.94 65.15
CA ALA A 431 -113.85 -118.46 66.31
C ALA A 431 -115.27 -117.87 66.42
N LYS A 432 -115.44 -116.57 66.16
CA LYS A 432 -116.76 -115.92 66.12
C LYS A 432 -117.62 -116.44 64.97
N LYS A 433 -117.06 -116.65 63.77
CA LYS A 433 -117.74 -117.29 62.64
C LYS A 433 -118.25 -118.68 63.00
N ASN A 434 -117.40 -119.51 63.59
CA ASN A 434 -117.77 -120.87 64.02
C ASN A 434 -118.85 -120.85 65.11
N GLN A 435 -118.84 -119.86 66.01
CA GLN A 435 -119.90 -119.66 67.00
C GLN A 435 -121.23 -119.27 66.33
N THR A 436 -121.22 -118.41 65.31
CA THR A 436 -122.41 -118.12 64.49
C THR A 436 -122.89 -119.32 63.67
N ALA A 437 -121.98 -120.14 63.14
CA ALA A 437 -122.34 -121.36 62.40
C ALA A 437 -123.01 -122.41 63.31
N SER A 438 -122.53 -122.57 64.55
CA SER A 438 -123.21 -123.42 65.55
C SER A 438 -124.59 -122.88 65.92
N ILE A 439 -124.75 -121.57 66.09
CA ILE A 439 -126.07 -120.95 66.37
C ILE A 439 -127.00 -121.09 65.17
N GLN A 440 -126.50 -121.04 63.93
CA GLN A 440 -127.29 -121.34 62.73
C GLN A 440 -127.74 -122.81 62.68
N SER A 441 -126.88 -123.77 63.02
CA SER A 441 -127.28 -125.20 63.07
C SER A 441 -128.36 -125.49 64.13
N TYR A 442 -128.34 -124.77 65.27
CA TYR A 442 -129.37 -124.87 66.32
C TYR A 442 -130.72 -124.25 65.90
N VAL A 443 -130.72 -123.34 64.93
CA VAL A 443 -131.93 -122.72 64.35
C VAL A 443 -132.49 -123.54 63.18
N GLU A 444 -131.67 -124.38 62.54
CA GLU A 444 -132.06 -125.17 61.37
C GLU A 444 -132.66 -126.55 61.72
N GLU A 445 -132.23 -127.22 62.80
CA GLU A 445 -132.83 -128.52 63.19
C GLU A 445 -134.07 -128.40 64.09
N GLY A 446 -134.26 -127.28 64.79
CA GLY A 446 -135.52 -126.96 65.47
C GLY A 446 -136.71 -126.74 64.52
N ARG A 447 -136.50 -126.83 63.20
CA ARG A 447 -137.49 -126.52 62.16
C ARG A 447 -138.08 -127.72 61.41
N LEU A 448 -137.72 -128.97 61.73
CA LEU A 448 -138.28 -130.15 61.03
C LEU A 448 -138.81 -131.29 61.93
N CYS A 449 -138.96 -131.05 63.24
CA CYS A 449 -139.78 -131.90 64.14
C CYS A 449 -141.30 -131.61 64.06
N GLU A 450 -141.79 -131.04 62.95
CA GLU A 450 -143.21 -131.05 62.56
C GLU A 450 -143.38 -131.90 61.29
N ARG A 451 -143.26 -133.22 61.44
CA ARG A 451 -144.03 -134.22 60.69
C ARG A 451 -143.92 -135.61 61.31
#